data_AF-A0A957NTK1-F1
#
_entry.id   AF-A0A957NTK1-F1
#
_cell.length_a   1.000
_cell.length_b   1.000
_cell.length_c   1.000
_cell.angle_alpha   90.00
_cell.angle_beta   90.00
_cell.angle_gamma   90.00
#
_symmetry.space_group_name_H-M   'P 1'
#
loop_
_entity.id
_entity.type
_entity.pdbx_description
1 polymer ?
#
loop_
_entity_poly.entity_id
_entity_poly.type
_entity_poly.pdbx_seq_one_letter_code
_entity_poly.pdbx_strand_id
1 'polypeptide(L)'
;MNTQKNRLSRRDFLRVSGMAAMVTAVAACTAPQASTGDEASGGGEDGIEIVYLAWSGPEELKVLQTIIDGFQEANPGLTVKVEVPPDNYWDKLQTMVAGGVAPGMFRMDY
;
A
#
# COMPACT_ATOMS: atom_id res chain seq x y z
N MET A 1 49.61 -17.74 -30.98
CA MET A 1 49.28 -17.27 -29.61
C MET A 1 48.60 -15.92 -29.69
N ASN A 2 47.33 -15.81 -29.29
CA ASN A 2 46.84 -14.87 -28.27
C ASN A 2 45.30 -14.89 -28.25
N THR A 3 44.76 -15.64 -27.31
CA THR A 3 43.33 -15.73 -26.98
C THR A 3 42.91 -14.45 -26.26
N GLN A 4 42.11 -13.58 -26.90
CA GLN A 4 41.38 -12.54 -26.18
C GLN A 4 40.16 -13.16 -25.48
N LYS A 5 40.16 -13.08 -24.16
CA LYS A 5 39.13 -13.59 -23.26
C LYS A 5 38.04 -12.51 -23.12
N ASN A 6 36.95 -12.64 -23.90
CA ASN A 6 35.80 -11.72 -23.82
C ASN A 6 35.13 -11.84 -22.44
N ARG A 7 35.11 -10.75 -21.67
CA ARG A 7 34.32 -10.63 -20.44
C ARG A 7 32.91 -10.16 -20.82
N LEU A 8 31.99 -11.11 -21.04
CA LEU A 8 30.58 -10.78 -21.23
C LEU A 8 30.03 -10.19 -19.91
N SER A 9 29.46 -8.98 -19.99
CA SER A 9 28.91 -8.29 -18.82
C SER A 9 27.53 -8.85 -18.50
N ARG A 10 27.17 -8.97 -17.22
CA ARG A 10 25.83 -9.40 -16.77
C ARG A 10 24.70 -8.55 -17.36
N ARG A 11 25.02 -7.34 -17.81
CA ARG A 11 24.11 -6.40 -18.48
C ARG A 11 23.84 -6.76 -19.95
N ASP A 12 24.74 -7.49 -20.60
CA ASP A 12 24.53 -8.02 -21.96
C ASP A 12 23.65 -9.27 -21.91
N PHE A 13 23.78 -10.10 -20.87
CA PHE A 13 22.93 -11.28 -20.66
C PHE A 13 21.45 -10.92 -20.45
N LEU A 14 21.16 -9.81 -19.74
CA LEU A 14 19.79 -9.33 -19.51
C LEU A 14 19.20 -8.53 -20.70
N ARG A 15 20.01 -8.13 -21.69
CA ARG A 15 19.50 -7.51 -22.93
C ARG A 15 19.11 -8.55 -23.97
N VAL A 16 19.77 -9.71 -23.99
CA VAL A 16 19.51 -10.78 -24.96
C VAL A 16 18.25 -11.59 -24.62
N SER A 17 17.81 -11.63 -23.35
CA SER A 17 16.56 -12.30 -22.95
C SER A 17 15.28 -11.47 -23.15
N GLY A 18 15.39 -10.18 -23.50
CA GLY A 18 14.24 -9.28 -23.64
C GLY A 18 13.68 -9.11 -25.06
N MET A 19 14.28 -9.75 -26.08
CA MET A 19 14.01 -9.41 -27.48
C MET A 19 13.79 -10.65 -28.35
N ALA A 20 12.87 -11.52 -27.95
CA ALA A 20 12.41 -12.64 -28.77
C ALA A 20 10.94 -13.00 -28.49
N ALA A 21 10.03 -12.03 -28.65
CA ALA A 21 8.60 -12.31 -28.81
C ALA A 21 7.84 -11.15 -29.45
N MET A 22 8.19 -10.77 -30.68
CA MET A 22 7.23 -10.09 -31.57
C MET A 22 7.51 -10.50 -33.00
N VAL A 23 6.56 -11.22 -33.60
CA VAL A 23 5.99 -11.05 -34.96
C VAL A 23 5.30 -12.35 -35.35
N THR A 24 3.98 -12.41 -35.16
CA THR A 24 2.95 -12.75 -36.18
C THR A 24 1.58 -12.95 -35.53
N ALA A 25 0.74 -11.91 -35.50
CA ALA A 25 -0.72 -11.99 -35.65
C ALA A 25 -1.32 -10.57 -35.59
N VAL A 26 -1.60 -10.00 -36.76
CA VAL A 26 -2.44 -8.81 -36.92
C VAL A 26 -3.90 -9.26 -36.74
N ALA A 27 -4.39 -9.29 -35.49
CA ALA A 27 -5.82 -9.35 -35.14
C ALA A 27 -6.02 -9.37 -33.60
N ALA A 28 -5.52 -8.37 -32.87
CA ALA A 28 -5.95 -8.12 -31.49
C ALA A 28 -5.52 -6.71 -31.05
N CYS A 29 -6.37 -5.71 -31.32
CA CYS A 29 -6.29 -4.42 -30.66
C CYS A 29 -6.76 -4.59 -29.20
N THR A 30 -5.92 -5.17 -28.36
CA THR A 30 -6.04 -5.04 -26.90
C THR A 30 -4.71 -4.54 -26.41
N ALA A 31 -4.65 -3.23 -26.13
CA ALA A 31 -3.56 -2.66 -25.36
C ALA A 31 -3.35 -3.50 -24.09
N PRO A 32 -2.12 -3.68 -23.60
CA PRO A 32 -1.94 -4.07 -22.22
C PRO A 32 -2.53 -2.93 -21.40
N GLN A 33 -3.78 -3.11 -20.98
CA GLN A 33 -4.34 -2.34 -19.89
C GLN A 33 -3.38 -2.63 -18.74
N ALA A 34 -2.56 -1.63 -18.40
CA ALA A 34 -1.97 -1.59 -17.09
C ALA A 34 -3.14 -1.86 -16.15
N SER A 35 -3.10 -3.00 -15.48
CA SER A 35 -4.01 -3.26 -14.37
C SER A 35 -3.73 -2.13 -13.40
N THR A 36 -4.53 -1.08 -13.49
CA THR A 36 -4.84 -0.20 -12.39
C THR A 36 -5.05 -1.16 -11.24
N GLY A 37 -4.18 -1.06 -10.23
CA GLY A 37 -4.32 -1.83 -9.01
C GLY A 37 -5.78 -1.75 -8.64
N ASP A 38 -6.41 -2.91 -8.59
CA ASP A 38 -7.71 -3.12 -7.99
C ASP A 38 -7.59 -2.44 -6.63
N GLU A 39 -8.15 -1.23 -6.52
CA GLU A 39 -8.50 -0.69 -5.22
C GLU A 39 -9.29 -1.82 -4.59
N ALA A 40 -8.74 -2.38 -3.52
CA ALA A 40 -9.41 -3.37 -2.71
C ALA A 40 -10.66 -2.71 -2.12
N SER A 41 -11.69 -2.57 -2.93
CA SER A 41 -13.05 -2.37 -2.50
C SER A 41 -13.54 -3.76 -2.11
N GLY A 42 -13.05 -4.20 -0.95
CA GLY A 42 -13.63 -5.31 -0.22
C GLY A 42 -15.00 -4.90 0.28
N GLY A 43 -15.95 -4.74 -0.64
CA GLY A 43 -17.38 -4.71 -0.38
C GLY A 43 -17.88 -6.14 -0.22
N GLY A 44 -17.35 -6.83 0.79
CA GLY A 44 -17.98 -8.02 1.36
C GLY A 44 -18.89 -7.56 2.49
N GLU A 45 -19.95 -8.31 2.76
CA GLU A 45 -20.99 -8.04 3.77
C GLU A 45 -20.48 -8.06 5.23
N ASP A 46 -19.16 -8.00 5.41
CA ASP A 46 -18.44 -7.88 6.67
C ASP A 46 -18.11 -6.39 6.90
N GLY A 47 -18.42 -5.87 8.10
CA GLY A 47 -18.29 -4.45 8.41
C GLY A 47 -16.93 -3.83 8.04
N ILE A 48 -16.95 -2.56 7.63
CA ILE A 48 -15.76 -1.81 7.21
C ILE A 48 -14.93 -1.48 8.45
N GLU A 49 -13.68 -1.93 8.49
CA GLU A 49 -12.74 -1.57 9.56
C GLU A 49 -11.76 -0.49 9.10
N ILE A 50 -11.66 0.60 9.86
CA ILE A 50 -10.74 1.70 9.63
C ILE A 50 -9.74 1.78 10.78
N VAL A 51 -8.45 1.73 10.44
CA VAL A 51 -7.36 2.00 11.40
C VAL A 51 -7.09 3.49 11.45
N TYR A 52 -7.17 4.07 12.65
CA TYR A 52 -6.78 5.44 12.95
C TYR A 52 -5.48 5.46 13.77
N LEU A 53 -4.39 5.91 13.14
CA LEU A 53 -3.09 6.06 13.79
C LEU A 53 -2.97 7.45 14.42
N ALA A 54 -2.86 7.52 15.74
CA ALA A 54 -2.69 8.79 16.46
C ALA A 54 -1.67 8.68 17.60
N TRP A 55 -0.94 9.74 17.90
CA TRP A 55 -0.38 9.92 19.24
C TRP A 55 -1.44 10.56 20.13
N SER A 56 -1.56 10.14 21.39
CA SER A 56 -2.54 10.73 22.32
C SER A 56 -2.17 10.43 23.76
N GLY A 57 -2.36 11.41 24.65
CA GLY A 57 -2.30 11.19 26.09
C GLY A 57 -3.50 10.36 26.61
N PRO A 58 -3.43 9.83 27.84
CA PRO A 58 -4.49 8.99 28.39
C PRO A 58 -5.82 9.73 28.62
N GLU A 59 -5.79 11.04 28.86
CA GLU A 59 -7.01 11.86 28.99
C GLU A 59 -7.64 12.13 27.63
N GLU A 60 -6.83 12.53 26.65
CA GLU A 60 -7.27 12.72 25.27
C GLU A 60 -7.84 11.43 24.66
N LEU A 61 -7.28 10.27 25.01
CA LEU A 61 -7.78 8.98 24.52
C LEU A 61 -9.21 8.72 24.97
N LYS A 62 -9.60 9.12 26.19
CA LYS A 62 -10.97 8.94 26.66
C LYS A 62 -11.94 9.78 25.85
N VAL A 63 -11.57 11.03 25.57
CA VAL A 63 -12.39 11.92 24.75
C VAL A 63 -12.48 11.40 23.32
N LEU A 64 -11.35 10.92 22.76
CA LEU A 64 -11.31 10.32 21.44
C LEU A 64 -12.21 9.09 21.34
N GLN A 65 -12.22 8.22 22.35
CA GLN A 65 -13.11 7.06 22.38
C GLN A 65 -14.58 7.47 22.38
N THR A 66 -14.98 8.46 23.19
CA THR A 66 -16.36 8.99 23.15
C THR A 66 -16.76 9.50 21.77
N ILE A 67 -15.85 10.16 21.06
CA ILE A 67 -16.08 10.64 19.69
C ILE A 67 -16.24 9.46 18.73
N ILE A 68 -15.40 8.44 18.86
CA ILE A 68 -15.44 7.24 18.04
C ILE A 68 -16.71 6.44 18.27
N ASP A 69 -17.13 6.27 19.53
CA ASP A 69 -18.35 5.56 19.87
C ASP A 69 -19.56 6.24 19.23
N GLY A 70 -19.68 7.57 19.34
CA GLY A 70 -20.74 8.32 18.67
C GLY A 70 -20.68 8.23 17.14
N PHE A 71 -19.47 8.15 16.57
CA PHE A 71 -19.30 7.95 15.13
C PHE A 71 -19.75 6.54 14.68
N GLN A 72 -19.44 5.51 15.45
CA GLN A 72 -19.85 4.13 15.17
C GLN A 72 -21.37 3.94 15.35
N GLU A 73 -21.97 4.57 16.36
CA GLU A 73 -23.42 4.58 16.55
C GLU A 73 -24.15 5.20 15.35
N ALA A 74 -23.59 6.27 14.78
CA ALA A 74 -24.15 6.94 13.60
C ALA A 74 -23.90 6.17 12.29
N ASN A 75 -22.90 5.28 12.25
CA ASN A 75 -22.48 4.54 11.07
C ASN A 75 -22.45 3.03 11.35
N PRO A 76 -23.63 2.37 11.42
CA PRO A 76 -23.70 0.95 11.69
C PRO A 76 -22.98 0.16 10.59
N GLY A 77 -22.14 -0.79 11.00
CA GLY A 77 -21.30 -1.57 10.08
C GLY A 77 -19.91 -1.00 9.84
N LEU A 78 -19.52 0.08 10.52
CA LEU A 78 -18.16 0.62 10.49
C LEU A 78 -17.51 0.50 11.86
N THR A 79 -16.30 -0.07 11.91
CA THR A 79 -15.47 -0.17 13.11
C THR A 79 -14.24 0.72 12.98
N VAL A 80 -13.97 1.57 13.96
CA VAL A 80 -12.74 2.38 14.02
C VAL A 80 -11.81 1.81 15.10
N LYS A 81 -10.58 1.46 14.72
CA LYS A 81 -9.53 1.02 15.63
C LYS A 81 -8.49 2.12 15.81
N VAL A 82 -8.29 2.57 17.05
CA VAL A 82 -7.24 3.54 17.38
C VAL A 82 -5.94 2.81 17.70
N GLU A 83 -4.88 3.15 16.98
CA GLU A 83 -3.53 2.72 17.31
C GLU A 83 -2.71 3.89 17.83
N VAL A 84 -2.16 3.74 19.05
CA VAL A 84 -1.28 4.72 19.68
C VAL A 84 0.11 4.12 19.85
N PRO A 85 1.05 4.38 18.91
CA PRO A 85 2.43 3.97 19.07
C PRO A 85 3.04 4.63 20.31
N PRO A 86 3.75 3.88 21.18
CA PRO A 86 4.36 4.45 22.39
C PRO A 86 5.47 5.45 22.06
N ASP A 87 6.26 5.17 21.03
CA ASP A 87 7.33 6.01 20.49
C ASP A 87 7.38 5.84 18.95
N ASN A 88 8.01 6.77 18.24
CA ASN A 88 8.29 6.69 16.79
C ASN A 88 7.05 6.67 15.86
N TYR A 89 6.06 7.50 16.16
CA TYR A 89 4.84 7.65 15.34
C TYR A 89 5.16 7.81 13.85
N TRP A 90 6.05 8.76 13.53
CA TRP A 90 6.39 9.12 12.15
C TRP A 90 7.09 7.99 11.40
N ASP A 91 8.01 7.28 12.05
CA ASP A 91 8.71 6.15 11.42
C ASP A 91 7.74 5.00 11.15
N LYS A 92 6.81 4.72 12.08
CA LYS A 92 5.77 3.71 11.87
C LYS A 92 4.85 4.10 10.71
N LEU A 93 4.38 5.35 10.68
CA LEU A 93 3.54 5.85 9.58
C LEU A 93 4.26 5.73 8.24
N GLN A 94 5.51 6.19 8.14
CA GLN A 94 6.31 6.09 6.91
C GLN A 94 6.51 4.64 6.48
N THR A 95 6.78 3.74 7.41
CA THR A 95 6.95 2.31 7.13
C THR A 95 5.66 1.69 6.59
N MET A 96 4.51 2.01 7.20
CA MET A 96 3.20 1.52 6.74
C MET A 96 2.85 2.04 5.35
N VAL A 97 3.09 3.34 5.09
CA VAL A 97 2.89 3.95 3.78
C VAL A 97 3.80 3.33 2.73
N ALA A 98 5.10 3.19 3.02
CA ALA A 98 6.06 2.56 2.12
C ALA A 98 5.74 1.08 1.88
N GLY A 99 5.17 0.40 2.87
CA GLY A 99 4.72 -1.00 2.80
C GLY A 99 3.38 -1.20 2.08
N GLY A 100 2.72 -0.12 1.63
CA GLY A 100 1.41 -0.21 0.98
C GLY A 100 0.26 -0.57 1.92
N VAL A 101 0.47 -0.47 3.23
CA VAL A 101 -0.50 -0.79 4.29
C VAL A 101 -0.78 0.45 5.15
N ALA A 102 -0.89 1.62 4.50
CA ALA A 102 -1.16 2.88 5.18
C ALA A 102 -2.47 2.80 5.99
N PRO A 103 -2.53 3.40 7.19
CA PRO A 103 -3.77 3.47 7.95
C PRO A 103 -4.80 4.31 7.20
N GLY A 104 -6.08 3.96 7.33
CA GLY A 104 -7.18 4.70 6.70
C GLY A 104 -7.29 6.14 7.19
N MET A 105 -6.85 6.41 8.42
CA MET A 105 -6.73 7.74 9.00
C MET A 105 -5.45 7.87 9.81
N PHE A 106 -4.82 9.04 9.79
CA PHE A 106 -3.66 9.34 10.62
C PHE A 106 -3.66 10.81 11.06
N ARG A 107 -3.25 11.05 12.32
CA ARG A 107 -3.08 12.38 12.89
C ARG A 107 -1.85 13.06 12.26
N MET A 108 -1.98 14.34 11.93
CA MET A 108 -0.88 15.17 11.42
C MET A 108 -0.64 16.35 12.37
N ASP A 109 0.63 16.73 12.50
CA ASP A 109 1.03 17.98 13.16
C ASP A 109 0.82 19.15 12.19
N TYR A 110 0.58 20.34 12.74
CA TYR A 110 0.39 21.60 12.00
C TYR A 110 1.64 22.47 12.04
#